data_AF-A0A6G9HST4-F1
#
_entry.id   AF-A0A6G9HST4-F1
#
_cell.length_a   1.000
_cell.length_b   1.000
_cell.length_c   1.000
_cell.angle_alpha   90.00
_cell.angle_beta   90.00
_cell.angle_gamma   90.00
#
_symmetry.space_group_name_H-M   'P 1'
#
loop_
_entity.id
_entity.type
_entity.pdbx_description
1 polymer ?
#
loop_
_entity_poly.entity_id
_entity_poly.type
_entity_poly.pdbx_seq_one_letter_code
_entity_poly.pdbx_strand_id
1 'polypeptide(L)'
;MTADGAYPQRWRANGGADGAYPQRWRVSGVAAGANHQRWRANGAAAGAHPQRWRVSGAAAGAHPQRWRVSGAAAGAHPQRWRVSGAAAGAHPQRWRVNGSAAGAHPQRWRVNGTAAGSHPQRWRVNGGADGAHPQRWRVSGVAAGANHQRWRANGAAAGAHPQRWRVSGAAAGAHPQRWRVSGAAAGAHPQRWRVNRVLLV
;
A
#
# COMPACT_ATOMS: atom_id res chain seq x y z
N MET A 1 -28.01 32.54 14.95
CA MET A 1 -27.30 32.85 16.21
C MET A 1 -25.82 32.94 15.89
N THR A 2 -25.32 34.17 15.85
CA THR A 2 -23.89 34.52 15.75
C THR A 2 -23.21 34.15 17.07
N ALA A 3 -22.31 33.17 17.04
CA ALA A 3 -21.53 32.76 18.20
C ALA A 3 -20.12 33.34 18.08
N ASP A 4 -19.85 34.32 18.93
CA ASP A 4 -18.56 34.92 19.19
C ASP A 4 -17.57 33.89 19.77
N GLY A 5 -16.32 33.91 19.31
CA GLY A 5 -15.15 33.72 20.18
C GLY A 5 -14.69 32.33 20.66
N ALA A 6 -15.31 31.19 20.35
CA ALA A 6 -14.75 29.89 20.78
C ALA A 6 -15.02 28.74 19.79
N TYR A 7 -14.11 28.50 18.84
CA TYR A 7 -14.08 27.23 18.11
C TYR A 7 -13.95 26.09 19.13
N PRO A 8 -14.96 25.20 19.27
CA PRO A 8 -14.88 24.15 20.28
C PRO A 8 -13.71 23.24 19.95
N GLN A 9 -12.74 23.17 20.86
CA GLN A 9 -11.51 22.41 20.67
C GLN A 9 -11.75 20.90 20.48
N ARG A 10 -12.93 20.42 20.91
CA ARG A 10 -13.35 19.02 20.90
C ARG A 10 -14.82 18.91 20.54
N TRP A 11 -15.12 18.16 19.49
CA TRP A 11 -16.46 17.81 19.05
C TRP A 11 -16.68 16.29 19.15
N ARG A 12 -17.88 15.90 19.57
CA ARG A 12 -18.34 14.51 19.65
C ARG A 12 -19.76 14.42 19.09
N ALA A 13 -20.01 13.43 18.25
CA ALA A 13 -21.35 13.15 17.73
C ALA A 13 -21.60 11.64 17.67
N ASN A 14 -22.86 11.26 17.86
CA ASN A 14 -23.39 9.91 17.60
C ASN A 14 -24.47 10.05 16.51
N GLY A 15 -24.40 9.24 15.47
CA GLY A 15 -25.25 9.37 14.27
C GLY A 15 -24.52 10.03 13.10
N GLY A 16 -25.26 10.81 12.31
CA GLY A 16 -24.72 11.60 11.20
C GLY A 16 -24.11 12.92 11.70
N ALA A 17 -22.90 13.26 11.25
CA ALA A 17 -22.30 14.55 11.57
C ALA A 17 -21.39 15.05 10.45
N ASP A 18 -21.53 16.33 10.12
CA ASP A 18 -20.63 17.02 9.21
C ASP A 18 -19.85 18.11 9.94
N GLY A 19 -18.62 18.37 9.51
CA GLY A 19 -17.82 19.42 10.14
C GLY A 19 -16.60 19.84 9.34
N ALA A 20 -16.24 21.12 9.47
CA ALA A 20 -15.01 21.69 8.94
C ALA A 20 -14.25 22.40 10.05
N TYR A 21 -12.91 22.24 10.07
CA TYR A 21 -12.00 22.93 11.01
C TYR A 21 -12.01 22.59 12.52
N PRO A 22 -12.62 21.51 13.07
CA PRO A 22 -12.41 21.19 14.48
C PRO A 22 -10.97 20.74 14.75
N GLN A 23 -10.40 21.20 15.87
CA GLN A 23 -9.11 20.69 16.36
C GLN A 23 -9.19 19.18 16.68
N ARG A 24 -10.26 18.73 17.33
CA ARG A 24 -10.48 17.32 17.65
C ARG A 24 -11.92 16.94 17.36
N TRP A 25 -12.12 15.98 16.47
CA TRP A 25 -13.44 15.49 16.10
C TRP A 25 -13.56 13.99 16.32
N ARG A 26 -14.66 13.56 16.94
CA ARG A 26 -14.99 12.15 17.17
C ARG A 26 -16.42 11.89 16.76
N VAL A 27 -16.64 10.94 15.86
CA VAL A 27 -17.99 10.55 15.44
C VAL A 27 -18.14 9.03 15.53
N SER A 28 -19.30 8.59 15.99
CA SER A 28 -19.76 7.20 15.87
C SER A 28 -20.99 7.20 14.96
N GLY A 29 -20.89 6.61 13.77
CA GLY A 29 -21.92 6.68 12.73
C GLY A 29 -21.35 7.09 11.37
N VAL A 30 -22.03 8.01 10.68
CA VAL A 30 -21.61 8.53 9.37
C VAL A 30 -21.04 9.93 9.56
N ALA A 31 -19.87 10.20 8.99
CA ALA A 31 -19.20 11.48 9.17
C ALA A 31 -18.60 12.01 7.86
N ALA A 32 -18.88 13.26 7.51
CA ALA A 32 -18.13 13.95 6.45
C ALA A 32 -17.40 15.20 6.98
N GLY A 33 -16.18 15.45 6.52
CA GLY A 33 -15.50 16.64 6.99
C GLY A 33 -14.13 16.92 6.40
N ALA A 34 -13.62 18.11 6.70
CA ALA A 34 -12.36 18.59 6.18
C ALA A 34 -11.52 19.36 7.21
N ASN A 35 -10.21 19.41 6.95
CA ASN A 35 -9.26 20.26 7.66
C ASN A 35 -9.17 20.01 9.18
N HIS A 36 -9.37 18.76 9.60
CA HIS A 36 -9.28 18.38 11.01
C HIS A 36 -7.83 18.18 11.47
N GLN A 37 -7.45 18.78 12.61
CA GLN A 37 -6.14 18.46 13.20
C GLN A 37 -6.12 17.01 13.70
N ARG A 38 -7.19 16.55 14.35
CA ARG A 38 -7.36 15.16 14.80
C ARG A 38 -8.78 14.68 14.62
N TRP A 39 -9.00 13.75 13.70
CA TRP A 39 -10.30 13.13 13.47
C TRP A 39 -10.27 11.65 13.80
N ARG A 40 -11.30 11.20 14.53
CA ARG A 40 -11.58 9.78 14.77
C ARG A 40 -13.03 9.47 14.39
N ALA A 41 -13.22 8.42 13.61
CA ALA A 41 -14.55 7.94 13.25
C ALA A 41 -14.67 6.44 13.56
N ASN A 42 -15.85 6.03 14.03
CA ASN A 42 -16.27 4.65 14.08
C ASN A 42 -17.51 4.50 13.21
N GLY A 43 -17.44 3.76 12.11
CA GLY A 43 -18.46 3.71 11.06
C GLY A 43 -17.92 4.16 9.70
N ALA A 44 -18.71 4.95 8.95
CA ALA A 44 -18.34 5.45 7.64
C ALA A 44 -17.84 6.90 7.73
N ALA A 45 -16.72 7.20 7.08
CA ALA A 45 -16.11 8.52 7.14
C ALA A 45 -15.56 9.00 5.78
N ALA A 46 -15.99 10.18 5.33
CA ALA A 46 -15.53 10.80 4.09
C ALA A 46 -14.84 12.14 4.37
N GLY A 47 -13.62 12.37 3.88
CA GLY A 47 -13.02 13.68 4.14
C GLY A 47 -11.67 14.00 3.53
N ALA A 48 -11.27 15.26 3.67
CA ALA A 48 -10.10 15.83 3.04
C ALA A 48 -9.20 16.62 4.00
N HIS A 49 -7.89 16.56 3.77
CA HIS A 49 -6.89 17.33 4.51
C HIS A 49 -6.84 17.15 6.06
N PRO A 50 -7.15 15.98 6.66
CA PRO A 50 -6.92 15.84 8.09
C PRO A 50 -5.43 15.65 8.40
N GLN A 51 -4.93 16.35 9.41
CA GLN A 51 -3.54 16.16 9.86
C GLN A 51 -3.35 14.75 10.46
N ARG A 52 -4.31 14.29 11.27
CA ARG A 52 -4.33 12.93 11.84
C ARG A 52 -5.73 12.35 11.78
N TRP A 53 -5.91 11.30 11.00
CA TRP A 53 -7.18 10.63 10.83
C TRP A 53 -7.11 9.16 11.22
N ARG A 54 -8.07 8.72 12.04
CA ARG A 54 -8.22 7.32 12.46
C ARG A 54 -9.66 6.87 12.22
N VAL A 55 -9.84 5.78 11.49
CA VAL A 55 -11.17 5.21 11.24
C VAL A 55 -11.19 3.75 11.64
N SER A 56 -12.28 3.33 12.27
CA SER A 56 -12.67 1.93 12.37
C SER A 56 -13.95 1.78 11.56
N GLY A 57 -13.94 0.99 10.49
CA GLY A 57 -15.01 0.91 9.49
C GLY A 57 -14.54 1.30 8.08
N ALA A 58 -15.34 2.07 7.37
CA ALA A 58 -15.08 2.49 5.99
C ALA A 58 -14.60 3.94 5.92
N ALA A 59 -13.55 4.21 5.14
CA ALA A 59 -12.98 5.54 5.02
C ALA A 59 -12.69 5.92 3.56
N ALA A 60 -13.20 7.06 3.10
CA ALA A 60 -12.90 7.63 1.79
C ALA A 60 -12.25 9.00 1.95
N GLY A 61 -11.05 9.24 1.41
CA GLY A 61 -10.49 10.59 1.56
C GLY A 61 -9.18 10.91 0.87
N ALA A 62 -8.83 12.18 0.92
CA ALA A 62 -7.71 12.75 0.19
C ALA A 62 -6.80 13.61 1.08
N HIS A 63 -5.50 13.59 0.77
CA HIS A 63 -4.48 14.42 1.39
C HIS A 63 -4.32 14.34 2.94
N PRO A 64 -4.52 13.19 3.61
CA PRO A 64 -4.24 13.12 5.04
C PRO A 64 -2.72 13.05 5.28
N GLN A 65 -2.20 13.82 6.24
CA GLN A 65 -0.78 13.66 6.61
C GLN A 65 -0.52 12.31 7.28
N ARG A 66 -1.42 11.88 8.17
CA ARG A 66 -1.34 10.60 8.87
C ARG A 66 -2.70 9.93 8.93
N TRP A 67 -2.86 8.85 8.18
CA TRP A 67 -4.11 8.11 8.09
C TRP A 67 -3.95 6.68 8.59
N ARG A 68 -4.85 6.27 9.48
CA ARG A 68 -4.93 4.90 9.99
C ARG A 68 -6.35 4.38 9.85
N VAL A 69 -6.53 3.23 9.23
CA VAL A 69 -7.84 2.61 9.06
C VAL A 69 -7.77 1.16 9.52
N SER A 70 -8.78 0.75 10.29
CA SER A 70 -9.11 -0.66 10.50
C SER A 70 -10.43 -0.92 9.77
N GLY A 71 -10.39 -1.68 8.67
CA GLY A 71 -11.53 -1.88 7.76
C GLY A 71 -11.17 -1.57 6.30
N ALA A 72 -12.06 -0.86 5.60
CA ALA A 72 -11.89 -0.53 4.18
C ALA A 72 -11.48 0.94 4.01
N ALA A 73 -10.49 1.20 3.14
CA ALA A 73 -9.99 2.55 2.90
C ALA A 73 -9.79 2.82 1.41
N ALA A 74 -10.40 3.89 0.89
CA ALA A 74 -10.21 4.39 -0.47
C ALA A 74 -9.65 5.81 -0.44
N GLY A 75 -8.49 6.07 -1.04
CA GLY A 75 -7.98 7.45 -1.00
C GLY A 75 -6.71 7.76 -1.76
N ALA A 76 -6.37 9.05 -1.78
CA ALA A 76 -5.27 9.58 -2.57
C ALA A 76 -4.36 10.52 -1.77
N HIS A 77 -3.08 10.55 -2.16
CA HIS A 77 -2.05 11.45 -1.63
C HIS A 77 -1.83 11.46 -0.10
N PRO A 78 -1.92 10.33 0.63
CA PRO A 78 -1.56 10.34 2.04
C PRO A 78 -0.03 10.37 2.21
N GLN A 79 0.51 11.21 3.09
CA GLN A 79 1.94 11.16 3.40
C GLN A 79 2.29 9.84 4.13
N ARG A 80 1.44 9.44 5.10
CA ARG A 80 1.62 8.19 5.86
C ARG A 80 0.28 7.48 6.01
N TRP A 81 0.14 6.34 5.35
CA TRP A 81 -1.07 5.54 5.36
C TRP A 81 -0.81 4.15 5.96
N ARG A 82 -1.64 3.77 6.92
CA ARG A 82 -1.64 2.43 7.53
C ARG A 82 -3.04 1.86 7.49
N VAL A 83 -3.20 0.67 6.92
CA VAL A 83 -4.50 -0.01 6.86
C VAL A 83 -4.36 -1.43 7.39
N SER A 84 -5.31 -1.85 8.20
CA SER A 84 -5.59 -3.25 8.51
C SER A 84 -6.94 -3.59 7.87
N GLY A 85 -6.95 -4.43 6.84
CA GLY A 85 -8.13 -4.71 6.01
C GLY A 85 -7.85 -4.47 4.52
N ALA A 86 -8.76 -3.79 3.83
CA ALA A 86 -8.68 -3.53 2.39
C ALA A 86 -8.32 -2.07 2.11
N ALA A 87 -7.40 -1.82 1.19
CA ALA A 87 -6.96 -0.48 0.83
C ALA A 87 -6.86 -0.29 -0.69
N ALA A 88 -7.54 0.71 -1.23
CA ALA A 88 -7.45 1.13 -2.63
C ALA A 88 -6.97 2.58 -2.73
N GLY A 89 -5.87 2.86 -3.42
CA GLY A 89 -5.42 4.25 -3.49
C GLY A 89 -4.20 4.57 -4.33
N ALA A 90 -3.92 5.86 -4.46
CA ALA A 90 -2.87 6.38 -5.32
C ALA A 90 -1.96 7.40 -4.62
N HIS A 91 -0.70 7.44 -5.06
CA HIS A 91 0.31 8.41 -4.62
C HIS A 91 0.60 8.49 -3.10
N PRO A 92 0.59 7.40 -2.31
CA PRO A 92 1.02 7.50 -0.93
C PRO A 92 2.56 7.59 -0.85
N GLN A 93 3.10 8.51 -0.05
CA GLN A 93 4.56 8.54 0.17
C GLN A 93 5.00 7.29 0.96
N ARG A 94 4.23 6.90 1.99
CA ARG A 94 4.50 5.72 2.81
C ARG A 94 3.21 4.96 3.09
N TRP A 95 3.08 3.80 2.48
CA TRP A 95 1.92 2.94 2.62
C TRP A 95 2.28 1.61 3.28
N ARG A 96 1.52 1.25 4.32
CA ARG A 96 1.60 -0.03 5.01
C ARG A 96 0.22 -0.66 5.07
N VAL A 97 0.09 -1.89 4.59
CA VAL A 97 -1.17 -2.64 4.63
C VAL A 97 -0.95 -3.99 5.26
N ASN A 98 -1.87 -4.39 6.13
CA ASN A 98 -2.06 -5.78 6.55
C ASN A 98 -3.43 -6.23 6.02
N GLY A 99 -3.45 -7.14 5.06
CA GLY A 99 -4.62 -7.50 4.25
C GLY A 99 -4.39 -7.26 2.75
N SER A 100 -5.37 -6.67 2.09
CA SER A 100 -5.40 -6.52 0.62
C SER A 100 -5.15 -5.07 0.21
N ALA A 101 -4.27 -4.85 -0.77
CA ALA A 101 -3.90 -3.52 -1.23
C ALA A 101 -3.90 -3.41 -2.76
N ALA A 102 -4.63 -2.45 -3.31
CA ALA A 102 -4.67 -2.15 -4.74
C ALA A 102 -4.27 -0.68 -4.98
N GLY A 103 -3.23 -0.39 -5.75
CA GLY A 103 -2.86 1.01 -5.96
C GLY A 103 -1.68 1.31 -6.85
N ALA A 104 -1.47 2.61 -7.09
CA ALA A 104 -0.46 3.11 -8.02
C ALA A 104 0.44 4.19 -7.40
N HIS A 105 1.67 4.26 -7.89
CA HIS A 105 2.67 5.28 -7.55
C HIS A 105 3.01 5.46 -6.05
N PRO A 106 3.09 4.40 -5.21
CA PRO A 106 3.57 4.58 -3.85
C PRO A 106 5.09 4.73 -3.83
N GLN A 107 5.62 5.75 -3.14
CA GLN A 107 7.08 5.88 -3.02
C GLN A 107 7.66 4.72 -2.17
N ARG A 108 6.98 4.35 -1.09
CA ARG A 108 7.35 3.22 -0.23
C ARG A 108 6.12 2.42 0.16
N TRP A 109 6.03 1.20 -0.35
CA TRP A 109 4.91 0.30 -0.11
C TRP A 109 5.36 -0.96 0.64
N ARG A 110 4.65 -1.30 1.71
CA ARG A 110 4.82 -2.53 2.47
C ARG A 110 3.48 -3.20 2.67
N VAL A 111 3.36 -4.46 2.25
CA VAL A 111 2.13 -5.23 2.40
C VAL A 111 2.44 -6.56 3.08
N ASN A 112 1.57 -6.95 4.01
CA ASN A 112 1.47 -8.32 4.49
C ASN A 112 0.08 -8.83 4.06
N GLY A 113 0.02 -9.80 3.15
CA GLY A 113 -1.19 -10.22 2.45
C GLY A 113 -1.06 -10.12 0.93
N THR A 114 -2.05 -9.54 0.26
CA THR A 114 -2.10 -9.44 -1.20
C THR A 114 -1.92 -8.00 -1.68
N ALA A 115 -1.13 -7.81 -2.74
CA ALA A 115 -0.85 -6.50 -3.28
C ALA A 115 -0.91 -6.50 -4.82
N ALA A 116 -1.75 -5.64 -5.39
CA ALA A 116 -1.86 -5.40 -6.84
C ALA A 116 -1.53 -3.94 -7.15
N GLY A 117 -0.52 -3.67 -7.99
CA GLY A 117 -0.20 -2.26 -8.26
C GLY A 117 0.94 -1.97 -9.21
N SER A 118 1.09 -0.70 -9.55
CA SER A 118 2.07 -0.24 -10.53
C SER A 118 2.92 0.92 -10.03
N HIS A 119 4.12 1.03 -10.59
CA HIS A 119 5.06 2.14 -10.38
C HIS A 119 5.50 2.43 -8.93
N PRO A 120 5.70 1.43 -8.03
CA PRO A 120 6.22 1.74 -6.71
C PRO A 120 7.73 1.94 -6.76
N GLN A 121 8.26 3.01 -6.17
CA GLN A 121 9.72 3.20 -6.11
C GLN A 121 10.38 2.10 -5.25
N ARG A 122 9.74 1.74 -4.13
CA ARG A 122 10.19 0.66 -3.25
C ARG A 122 9.01 -0.15 -2.76
N TRP A 123 8.98 -1.43 -3.12
CA TRP A 123 7.90 -2.33 -2.77
C TRP A 123 8.41 -3.56 -2.03
N ARG A 124 7.75 -3.88 -0.91
CA ARG A 124 8.00 -5.07 -0.10
C ARG A 124 6.69 -5.77 0.20
N VAL A 125 6.57 -7.04 -0.16
CA VAL A 125 5.37 -7.85 0.10
C VAL A 125 5.77 -9.14 0.78
N ASN A 126 5.02 -9.51 1.81
CA ASN A 126 4.98 -10.87 2.35
C ASN A 126 3.59 -11.42 2.00
N GLY A 127 3.52 -12.47 1.17
CA GLY A 127 2.27 -13.00 0.60
C GLY A 127 2.28 -12.96 -0.93
N GLY A 128 1.19 -12.49 -1.53
CA GLY A 128 1.01 -12.43 -2.99
C GLY A 128 1.20 -11.01 -3.54
N ALA A 129 1.94 -10.88 -4.64
CA ALA A 129 2.17 -9.59 -5.30
C ALA A 129 2.02 -9.70 -6.81
N ASP A 130 1.17 -8.85 -7.40
CA ASP A 130 1.06 -8.65 -8.83
C ASP A 130 1.34 -7.19 -9.19
N GLY A 131 2.34 -6.93 -10.01
CA GLY A 131 2.57 -5.55 -10.43
C GLY A 131 3.69 -5.29 -11.43
N ALA A 132 3.74 -4.04 -11.87
CA ALA A 132 4.62 -3.61 -12.95
C ALA A 132 5.41 -2.33 -12.62
N HIS A 133 6.58 -2.19 -13.25
CA HIS A 133 7.44 -1.00 -13.17
C HIS A 133 7.98 -0.57 -11.77
N PRO A 134 8.23 -1.46 -10.79
CA PRO A 134 8.92 -1.07 -9.57
C PRO A 134 10.42 -0.86 -9.80
N GLN A 135 10.97 0.21 -9.20
CA GLN A 135 12.41 0.40 -9.18
C GLN A 135 13.11 -0.63 -8.27
N ARG A 136 12.47 -0.99 -7.14
CA ARG A 136 12.98 -2.01 -6.21
C ARG A 136 11.83 -2.83 -5.68
N TRP A 137 11.80 -4.10 -6.06
CA TRP A 137 10.77 -5.05 -5.63
C TRP A 137 11.37 -6.18 -4.81
N ARG A 138 10.73 -6.47 -3.67
CA ARG A 138 11.06 -7.58 -2.79
C ARG A 138 9.79 -8.31 -2.40
N VAL A 139 9.70 -9.59 -2.71
CA VAL A 139 8.55 -10.42 -2.36
C VAL A 139 9.01 -11.67 -1.63
N SER A 140 8.32 -12.03 -0.56
CA SER A 140 8.39 -13.35 0.07
C SER A 140 7.03 -14.01 -0.10
N GLY A 141 6.93 -15.07 -0.90
CA GLY A 141 5.68 -15.71 -1.30
C GLY A 141 5.57 -15.85 -2.82
N VAL A 142 4.48 -15.38 -3.41
CA VAL A 142 4.20 -15.47 -4.85
C VAL A 142 4.27 -14.09 -5.49
N ALA A 143 5.03 -13.96 -6.58
CA ALA A 143 5.21 -12.71 -7.29
C ALA A 143 4.98 -12.88 -8.80
N ALA A 144 4.13 -12.04 -9.38
CA ALA A 144 3.89 -11.92 -10.83
C ALA A 144 4.11 -10.48 -11.29
N GLY A 145 4.86 -10.26 -12.37
CA GLY A 145 5.10 -8.88 -12.80
C GLY A 145 6.05 -8.68 -13.98
N ALA A 146 6.15 -7.42 -14.41
CA ALA A 146 7.08 -7.03 -15.48
C ALA A 146 7.83 -5.72 -15.22
N ASN A 147 8.90 -5.53 -15.99
CA ASN A 147 9.64 -4.26 -16.13
C ASN A 147 10.29 -3.77 -14.81
N HIS A 148 10.94 -4.70 -14.10
CA HIS A 148 11.56 -4.41 -12.81
C HIS A 148 13.02 -3.99 -12.95
N GLN A 149 13.41 -2.86 -12.37
CA GLN A 149 14.84 -2.47 -12.32
C GLN A 149 15.63 -3.42 -11.40
N ARG A 150 15.08 -3.74 -10.22
CA ARG A 150 15.68 -4.69 -9.27
C ARG A 150 14.60 -5.52 -8.60
N TRP A 151 14.58 -6.81 -8.92
CA TRP A 151 13.66 -7.78 -8.34
C TRP A 151 14.39 -8.80 -7.47
N ARG A 152 13.90 -8.99 -6.25
CA ARG A 152 14.26 -10.09 -5.35
C ARG A 152 12.99 -10.83 -4.93
N ALA A 153 12.97 -12.15 -5.11
CA ALA A 153 11.88 -13.00 -4.65
C ALA A 153 12.42 -14.17 -3.83
N ASN A 154 11.70 -14.52 -2.77
CA ASN A 154 11.83 -15.78 -2.05
C ASN A 154 10.49 -16.51 -2.19
N GLY A 155 10.48 -17.69 -2.81
CA GLY A 155 9.25 -18.41 -3.17
C GLY A 155 9.11 -18.55 -4.69
N ALA A 156 7.93 -18.27 -5.23
CA ALA A 156 7.63 -18.36 -6.66
C ALA A 156 7.63 -16.98 -7.32
N ALA A 157 8.30 -16.87 -8.47
CA ALA A 157 8.39 -15.62 -9.24
C ALA A 157 8.17 -15.86 -10.74
N ALA A 158 7.16 -15.21 -11.30
CA ALA A 158 6.82 -15.25 -12.72
C ALA A 158 6.88 -13.86 -13.35
N GLY A 159 7.70 -13.62 -14.38
CA GLY A 159 7.73 -12.29 -14.98
C GLY A 159 8.70 -12.04 -16.13
N ALA A 160 8.64 -10.82 -16.67
CA ALA A 160 9.38 -10.44 -17.87
C ALA A 160 10.15 -9.11 -17.71
N HIS A 161 11.26 -8.99 -18.45
CA HIS A 161 12.09 -7.78 -18.56
C HIS A 161 12.64 -7.20 -17.23
N PRO A 162 13.11 -7.99 -16.25
CA PRO A 162 13.84 -7.42 -15.13
C PRO A 162 15.30 -7.11 -15.52
N GLN A 163 15.80 -5.91 -15.21
CA GLN A 163 17.25 -5.62 -15.38
C GLN A 163 18.10 -6.49 -14.44
N ARG A 164 17.68 -6.64 -13.18
CA ARG A 164 18.37 -7.48 -12.19
C ARG A 164 17.37 -8.32 -11.45
N TRP A 165 17.45 -9.63 -11.66
CA TRP A 165 16.55 -10.60 -11.06
C TRP A 165 17.30 -11.58 -10.17
N ARG A 166 16.81 -11.75 -8.94
CA ARG A 166 17.33 -12.69 -7.95
C ARG A 166 16.19 -13.46 -7.33
N VAL A 167 16.18 -14.78 -7.46
CA VAL A 167 15.13 -15.64 -6.92
C VAL A 167 15.76 -16.73 -6.07
N SER A 168 15.18 -16.99 -4.90
CA SER A 168 15.40 -18.21 -4.12
C SER A 168 14.10 -18.99 -4.12
N GLY A 169 14.03 -20.13 -4.79
CA GLY A 169 12.81 -20.89 -5.02
C GLY A 169 12.59 -21.17 -6.51
N ALA A 170 11.36 -20.96 -7.01
CA ALA A 170 10.99 -21.21 -8.40
C ALA A 170 10.92 -19.90 -9.20
N ALA A 171 11.57 -19.88 -10.36
CA ALA A 171 11.58 -18.74 -11.27
C ALA A 171 11.10 -19.14 -12.67
N ALA A 172 10.10 -18.44 -13.21
CA ALA A 172 9.63 -18.53 -14.59
C ALA A 172 9.72 -17.14 -15.25
N GLY A 173 10.53 -16.94 -16.30
CA GLY A 173 10.58 -15.61 -16.89
C GLY A 173 11.45 -15.42 -18.12
N ALA A 174 11.27 -14.26 -18.76
CA ALA A 174 11.91 -13.94 -20.04
C ALA A 174 12.67 -12.60 -20.00
N HIS A 175 13.73 -12.51 -20.80
CA HIS A 175 14.53 -11.30 -21.04
C HIS A 175 15.14 -10.59 -19.81
N PRO A 176 15.73 -11.30 -18.82
CA PRO A 176 16.50 -10.64 -17.78
C PRO A 176 17.88 -10.18 -18.30
N GLN A 177 18.30 -8.94 -18.01
CA GLN A 177 19.70 -8.53 -18.29
C GLN A 177 20.68 -9.28 -17.36
N ARG A 178 20.30 -9.48 -16.10
CA ARG A 178 21.08 -10.25 -15.11
C ARG A 178 20.17 -11.13 -14.29
N TRP A 179 20.38 -12.44 -14.40
CA TRP A 179 19.55 -13.45 -13.76
C TRP A 179 20.36 -14.28 -12.75
N ARG A 180 19.83 -14.44 -11.54
CA ARG A 180 20.40 -15.32 -10.51
C ARG A 180 19.29 -16.10 -9.82
N VAL A 181 19.33 -17.42 -9.89
CA VAL A 181 18.33 -18.29 -9.26
C VAL A 181 19.04 -19.31 -8.38
N SER A 182 18.50 -19.51 -7.18
CA SER A 182 18.82 -20.67 -6.34
C SER A 182 17.56 -21.52 -6.24
N GLY A 183 17.49 -22.65 -6.94
CA GLY A 183 16.30 -23.49 -7.06
C GLY A 183 15.91 -23.79 -8.52
N ALA A 184 14.62 -23.96 -8.77
CA ALA A 184 14.08 -24.28 -10.10
C ALA A 184 14.00 -23.03 -10.99
N ALA A 185 14.43 -23.16 -12.24
CA ALA A 185 14.48 -22.05 -13.17
C ALA A 185 14.01 -22.49 -14.56
N ALA A 186 12.99 -21.82 -15.10
CA ALA A 186 12.55 -21.92 -16.48
C ALA A 186 12.57 -20.51 -17.09
N GLY A 187 13.26 -20.30 -18.20
CA GLY A 187 13.32 -18.97 -18.79
C GLY A 187 14.08 -18.89 -20.09
N ALA A 188 13.82 -17.82 -20.82
CA ALA A 188 14.38 -17.57 -22.15
C ALA A 188 15.14 -16.23 -22.20
N HIS A 189 16.18 -16.19 -23.04
CA HIS A 189 16.96 -14.99 -23.38
C HIS A 189 17.57 -14.18 -22.21
N PRO A 190 18.26 -14.79 -21.22
CA PRO A 190 19.06 -14.02 -20.29
C PRO A 190 20.33 -13.48 -20.96
N GLN A 191 20.65 -12.19 -20.78
CA GLN A 191 21.95 -11.67 -21.25
C GLN A 191 23.11 -12.21 -20.39
N ARG A 192 22.88 -12.39 -19.08
CA ARG A 192 23.84 -12.99 -18.13
C ARG A 192 23.08 -13.78 -17.08
N TRP A 193 23.48 -15.03 -16.81
CA TRP A 193 22.78 -15.89 -15.87
C TRP A 193 23.72 -16.67 -14.91
N ARG A 194 23.18 -17.06 -13.75
CA ARG A 194 23.79 -18.02 -12.81
C ARG A 194 22.69 -18.78 -12.08
N VAL A 195 22.69 -20.11 -12.14
CA VAL A 195 21.78 -20.96 -11.39
C VAL A 195 22.60 -21.78 -10.38
N ASN A 196 22.18 -21.75 -9.12
CA ASN A 196 22.67 -22.65 -8.09
C ASN A 196 21.58 -23.68 -7.81
N ARG A 197 21.77 -24.92 -8.28
CA ARG A 197 20.91 -26.04 -7.88
C ARG A 197 21.38 -26.54 -6.51
N VAL A 198 20.43 -26.79 -5.61
CA VAL A 198 20.68 -27.62 -4.43
C VAL A 198 20.25 -29.02 -4.83
N LEU A 199 21.21 -29.93 -4.98
CA LEU A 199 20.92 -31.37 -4.99
C LEU A 199 20.56 -31.75 -3.54
N LEU A 200 19.31 -32.13 -3.30
CA LEU A 200 18.97 -32.90 -2.11
C LEU A 200 19.44 -34.34 -2.42
N VAL A 201 20.48 -34.79 -1.72
CA VAL A 201 20.86 -36.21 -1.60
C VAL A 201 20.00 -36.82 -0.50
#